data_AF-A0A1V9FVC6-F1
#
_entry.id   AF-A0A1V9FVC6-F1
#
_cell.length_a   1.000
_cell.length_b   1.000
_cell.length_c   1.000
_cell.angle_alpha   90.00
_cell.angle_beta   90.00
_cell.angle_gamma   90.00
#
_symmetry.space_group_name_H-M   'P 1'
#
loop_
_entity.id
_entity.type
_entity.pdbx_description
1 polymer ?
#
loop_
_entity_poly.entity_id
_entity_poly.type
_entity_poly.pdbx_seq_one_letter_code
_entity_poly.pdbx_strand_id
1 'polypeptide(L)'
;MSTTYTGTYHEAGGRYYQATIFLSAVTITIRYRDEAGQEKDVYWLTKELIAFNDQVAGSELRYRNKKGEIERLVIRDPQLVQALKNTLTHHRLFGKAHTRLFGNIWLKLGVIALIIIAILVGLYAWLMPWLGDRMASRFSKIQEIDMGEQMYQAVMQQYKVDTHKTEVLNAFYEQLHYDIGYPVKITVVESNDMNAFAIPGGHIVVYDAILEQMKTPEELAALLGHEGSHIALRHSLRNIFRDLSQKMFISLLLGNESGIASTVVNNASALQQLQYSRSLETEADDNGLQLMAKNNISTQGMVRLMKMLQKESSGAEPAPFLSTHPVFKDRISNIEKQIQQLPAVSTSNDNLKKLFHEIYE
;
A
#
# COMPACT_ATOMS: atom_id res chain seq x y z
N MET A 1 -17.58 42.17 -53.50
CA MET A 1 -16.30 42.67 -54.03
C MET A 1 -15.29 41.57 -53.85
N SER A 2 -14.74 41.00 -54.93
CA SER A 2 -13.68 39.99 -54.82
C SER A 2 -12.41 40.67 -54.29
N THR A 3 -11.97 40.31 -53.09
CA THR A 3 -10.73 40.84 -52.51
C THR A 3 -9.57 40.44 -53.42
N THR A 4 -8.89 41.43 -53.98
CA THR A 4 -7.72 41.23 -54.85
C THR A 4 -6.46 41.36 -54.01
N TYR A 5 -5.58 40.38 -54.12
CA TYR A 5 -4.27 40.40 -53.47
C TYR A 5 -3.15 40.52 -54.52
N THR A 6 -1.95 40.93 -54.11
CA THR A 6 -0.80 41.04 -55.02
C THR A 6 0.33 40.10 -54.61
N GLY A 7 1.09 39.62 -55.60
CA GLY A 7 2.27 38.79 -55.38
C GLY A 7 3.08 38.60 -56.64
N THR A 8 4.25 37.96 -56.50
CA THR A 8 5.12 37.67 -57.64
C THR A 8 4.98 36.19 -58.00
N TYR A 9 4.46 35.93 -59.20
CA TYR A 9 4.34 34.57 -59.76
C TYR A 9 5.61 34.21 -60.53
N HIS A 10 6.20 33.07 -60.21
CA HIS A 10 7.34 32.48 -60.90
C HIS A 10 6.88 31.25 -61.66
N GLU A 11 6.98 31.32 -62.97
CA GLU A 11 6.71 30.21 -63.88
C GLU A 11 7.84 29.16 -63.81
N ALA A 12 7.52 27.91 -64.13
CA ALA A 12 8.49 26.80 -64.18
C ALA A 12 9.75 27.11 -65.03
N GLY A 13 9.61 27.92 -66.09
CA GLY A 13 10.70 28.35 -66.97
C GLY A 13 11.62 29.44 -66.40
N GLY A 14 11.48 29.81 -65.11
CA GLY A 14 12.34 30.79 -64.43
C GLY A 14 11.95 32.26 -64.64
N ARG A 15 10.91 32.53 -65.43
CA ARG A 15 10.33 33.86 -65.60
C ARG A 15 9.48 34.25 -64.41
N TYR A 16 9.40 35.54 -64.12
CA TYR A 16 8.60 36.06 -63.01
C TYR A 16 7.72 37.24 -63.46
N TYR A 17 6.52 37.31 -62.91
CA TYR A 17 5.51 38.30 -63.26
C TYR A 17 4.84 38.85 -62.00
N GLN A 18 4.55 40.14 -61.99
CA GLN A 18 3.66 40.71 -60.99
C GLN A 18 2.24 40.25 -61.28
N ALA A 19 1.58 39.67 -60.27
CA ALA A 19 0.30 39.01 -60.43
C ALA A 19 -0.74 39.51 -59.41
N THR A 20 -1.98 39.56 -59.87
CA THR A 20 -3.16 39.73 -59.01
C THR A 20 -3.72 38.35 -58.68
N ILE A 21 -3.97 38.10 -57.40
CA ILE A 21 -4.31 36.80 -56.86
C ILE A 21 -5.74 36.84 -56.34
N PHE A 22 -6.54 35.87 -56.77
CA PHE A 22 -7.90 35.64 -56.32
C PHE A 22 -7.96 34.29 -55.60
N LEU A 23 -8.44 34.31 -54.37
CA LEU A 23 -8.55 33.11 -53.54
C LEU A 23 -9.97 32.55 -53.58
N SER A 24 -10.06 31.24 -53.78
CA SER A 24 -11.26 30.43 -53.57
C SER A 24 -10.89 29.22 -52.70
N ALA A 25 -11.89 28.56 -52.12
CA ALA A 25 -11.70 27.32 -51.36
C ALA A 25 -11.07 26.19 -52.21
N VAL A 26 -11.28 26.22 -53.53
CA VAL A 26 -10.86 25.15 -54.45
C VAL A 26 -9.72 25.58 -55.36
N THR A 27 -9.61 26.87 -55.68
CA THR A 27 -8.65 27.38 -56.65
C THR A 27 -7.97 28.66 -56.17
N ILE A 28 -6.69 28.80 -56.50
CA ILE A 28 -5.96 30.06 -56.44
C ILE A 28 -5.79 30.51 -57.88
N THR A 29 -6.43 31.62 -58.25
CA THR A 29 -6.32 32.18 -59.60
C THR A 29 -5.26 33.28 -59.59
N ILE A 30 -4.28 33.17 -60.47
CA ILE A 30 -3.13 34.06 -60.59
C ILE A 30 -3.23 34.74 -61.95
N ARG A 31 -3.56 36.03 -61.96
CA ARG A 31 -3.65 36.85 -63.17
C ARG A 31 -2.39 37.68 -63.33
N TYR A 32 -1.68 37.55 -64.44
CA TYR A 32 -0.47 38.33 -64.73
C TYR A 32 -0.45 38.81 -66.18
N ARG A 33 0.39 39.80 -66.47
CA ARG A 33 0.60 40.32 -67.83
C ARG A 33 1.93 39.81 -68.37
N ASP A 34 1.92 39.24 -69.57
CA ASP A 34 3.12 38.72 -70.22
C ASP A 34 3.97 39.82 -70.90
N GLU A 35 5.12 39.44 -71.45
CA GLU A 35 6.06 40.36 -72.13
C GLU A 35 5.44 41.07 -73.35
N ALA A 36 4.38 40.50 -73.94
CA ALA A 36 3.64 41.08 -75.05
C ALA A 36 2.47 41.97 -74.58
N GLY A 37 2.33 42.17 -73.27
CA GLY A 37 1.27 42.98 -72.68
C GLY A 37 -0.10 42.28 -72.59
N GLN A 38 -0.19 40.98 -72.91
CA GLN A 38 -1.44 40.22 -72.83
C GLN A 38 -1.69 39.71 -71.42
N GLU A 39 -2.94 39.78 -70.96
CA GLU A 39 -3.33 39.23 -69.67
C GLU A 39 -3.54 37.71 -69.77
N LYS A 40 -2.95 36.98 -68.82
CA LYS A 40 -3.04 35.53 -68.70
C LYS A 40 -3.45 35.14 -67.28
N ASP A 41 -4.33 34.14 -67.21
CA ASP A 41 -4.81 33.57 -65.96
C ASP A 41 -4.28 32.13 -65.78
N VAL A 42 -3.66 31.87 -64.63
CA VAL A 42 -3.22 30.55 -64.20
C VAL A 42 -4.08 30.11 -63.02
N TYR A 43 -4.53 28.87 -63.05
CA TYR A 43 -5.41 28.30 -62.03
C TYR A 43 -4.68 27.20 -61.28
N TRP A 44 -4.36 27.44 -60.02
CA TRP A 44 -3.81 26.42 -59.12
C TRP A 44 -4.92 25.75 -58.33
N LEU A 45 -5.03 24.43 -58.43
CA LEU A 45 -5.92 23.66 -57.58
C LEU A 45 -5.31 23.56 -56.18
N THR A 46 -6.10 23.88 -55.15
CA THR A 46 -5.61 23.89 -53.76
C THR A 46 -5.08 22.53 -53.31
N LYS A 47 -5.65 21.43 -53.84
CA LYS A 47 -5.22 20.04 -53.59
C LYS A 47 -3.80 19.70 -54.10
N GLU A 48 -3.27 20.47 -55.05
CA GLU A 48 -1.99 20.25 -55.73
C GLU A 48 -0.87 21.15 -55.20
N LEU A 49 -1.16 21.90 -54.12
CA LEU A 49 -0.17 22.67 -53.39
C LEU A 49 0.82 21.73 -52.68
N ILE A 50 2.12 21.99 -52.87
CA ILE A 50 3.20 21.12 -52.39
C ILE A 50 3.73 21.59 -51.04
N ALA A 51 3.92 22.90 -50.88
CA ALA A 51 4.55 23.50 -49.71
C ALA A 51 4.14 24.95 -49.54
N PHE A 52 4.04 25.37 -48.27
CA PHE A 52 3.93 26.77 -47.88
C PHE A 52 5.05 27.08 -46.90
N ASN A 53 5.93 28.01 -47.25
CA ASN A 53 7.04 28.44 -46.41
C ASN A 53 6.77 29.88 -45.96
N ASP A 54 6.51 30.06 -44.67
CA ASP A 54 6.21 31.37 -44.09
C ASP A 54 7.50 31.98 -43.53
N GLN A 55 8.05 32.98 -44.21
CA GLN A 55 9.29 33.65 -43.78
C GLN A 55 9.05 35.13 -43.52
N VAL A 56 9.85 35.70 -42.61
CA VAL A 56 9.77 37.11 -42.18
C VAL A 56 9.97 38.09 -43.36
N ALA A 57 10.70 37.68 -44.40
CA ALA A 57 10.98 38.50 -45.59
C ALA A 57 9.97 38.31 -46.76
N GLY A 58 8.97 37.42 -46.58
CA GLY A 58 7.97 37.07 -47.59
C GLY A 58 7.66 35.58 -47.59
N SER A 59 6.39 35.20 -47.71
CA SER A 59 5.95 33.81 -47.72
C SER A 59 5.99 33.25 -49.15
N GLU A 60 6.33 31.97 -49.32
CA GLU A 60 6.40 31.30 -50.63
C GLU A 60 5.42 30.13 -50.67
N LEU A 61 4.54 30.11 -51.68
CA LEU A 61 3.66 28.98 -51.98
C LEU A 61 4.16 28.24 -53.22
N ARG A 62 4.26 26.91 -53.12
CA ARG A 62 4.73 26.04 -54.22
C ARG A 62 3.61 25.16 -54.75
N TYR A 63 3.50 25.11 -56.08
CA TYR A 63 2.50 24.32 -56.79
C TYR A 63 3.18 23.39 -57.81
N ARG A 64 2.61 22.19 -57.99
CA ARG A 64 3.05 21.26 -59.05
C ARG A 64 2.06 21.33 -60.20
N ASN A 65 2.51 21.76 -61.37
CA ASN A 65 1.66 21.79 -62.55
C ASN A 65 1.45 20.37 -63.15
N LYS A 66 0.55 20.26 -64.13
CA LYS A 66 0.23 18.98 -64.78
C LYS A 66 1.42 18.31 -65.49
N LYS A 67 2.47 19.08 -65.81
CA LYS A 67 3.72 18.58 -66.42
C LYS A 67 4.75 18.13 -65.37
N GLY A 68 4.43 18.26 -64.08
CA GLY A 68 5.32 17.91 -62.97
C GLY A 68 6.31 19.01 -62.60
N GLU A 69 6.23 20.18 -63.21
CA GLU A 69 7.12 21.29 -62.94
C GLU A 69 6.64 22.10 -61.73
N ILE A 70 7.56 22.81 -61.07
CA ILE A 70 7.27 23.57 -59.85
C ILE A 70 7.12 25.05 -60.20
N GLU A 71 5.95 25.58 -59.91
CA GLU A 71 5.67 27.01 -59.97
C GLU A 71 5.64 27.59 -58.56
N ARG A 72 6.03 28.86 -58.41
CA ARG A 72 6.17 29.50 -57.09
C ARG A 72 5.44 30.83 -57.06
N LEU A 73 4.78 31.10 -55.95
CA LEU A 73 4.11 32.37 -55.69
C LEU A 73 4.74 32.98 -54.45
N VAL A 74 5.48 34.07 -54.65
CA VAL A 74 6.12 34.84 -53.58
C VAL A 74 5.16 35.93 -53.14
N ILE A 75 4.76 35.85 -51.88
CA ILE A 75 3.73 36.66 -51.25
C ILE A 75 4.42 37.60 -50.26
N ARG A 76 4.34 38.90 -50.53
CA ARG A 76 4.84 39.94 -49.61
C ARG A 76 3.71 40.62 -48.84
N ASP A 77 2.47 40.49 -49.30
CA ASP A 77 1.30 41.05 -48.66
C ASP A 77 0.87 40.19 -47.45
N PRO A 78 0.95 40.69 -46.21
CA PRO A 78 0.54 39.96 -45.01
C PRO A 78 -0.95 39.61 -45.02
N GLN A 79 -1.79 40.41 -45.68
CA GLN A 79 -3.24 40.15 -45.75
C GLN A 79 -3.53 38.89 -46.57
N LEU A 80 -2.76 38.66 -47.64
CA LEU A 80 -2.89 37.46 -48.46
C LEU A 80 -2.46 36.19 -47.71
N VAL A 81 -1.37 36.26 -46.93
CA VAL A 81 -0.91 35.17 -46.07
C VAL A 81 -2.00 34.76 -45.09
N GLN A 82 -2.63 35.76 -44.44
CA GLN A 82 -3.70 35.49 -43.49
C GLN A 82 -4.95 34.93 -44.19
N ALA A 83 -5.30 35.45 -45.36
CA ALA A 83 -6.43 34.96 -46.15
C ALA A 83 -6.21 33.51 -46.62
N LEU A 84 -4.99 33.13 -47.01
CA LEU A 84 -4.63 31.75 -47.34
C LEU A 84 -4.76 30.83 -46.12
N LYS A 85 -4.23 31.24 -44.96
CA LYS A 85 -4.36 30.48 -43.70
C LYS A 85 -5.83 30.27 -43.30
N ASN A 86 -6.69 31.26 -43.53
CA ASN A 86 -8.12 31.19 -43.21
C ASN A 86 -8.93 30.37 -44.23
N THR A 87 -8.63 30.50 -45.52
CA THR A 87 -9.37 29.83 -46.61
C THR A 87 -8.98 28.36 -46.73
N LEU A 88 -7.72 28.02 -46.46
CA LEU A 88 -7.16 26.67 -46.60
C LEU A 88 -6.91 25.99 -45.26
N THR A 89 -7.63 26.35 -44.19
CA THR A 89 -7.51 25.79 -42.83
C THR A 89 -7.54 24.26 -42.78
N HIS A 90 -8.30 23.64 -43.69
CA HIS A 90 -8.47 22.19 -43.78
C HIS A 90 -7.43 21.50 -44.69
N HIS A 91 -6.57 22.25 -45.38
CA HIS A 91 -5.55 21.70 -46.25
C HIS A 91 -4.34 21.19 -45.44
N ARG A 92 -3.73 20.08 -45.89
CA ARG A 92 -2.62 19.39 -45.19
C ARG A 92 -1.41 20.30 -44.89
N LEU A 93 -1.26 21.39 -45.64
CA LEU A 93 -0.17 22.37 -45.49
C LEU A 93 -0.40 23.41 -44.39
N PHE A 94 -1.66 23.67 -44.03
CA PHE A 94 -2.03 24.74 -43.09
C PHE A 94 -2.75 24.20 -41.83
N GLY A 95 -3.09 22.91 -41.80
CA GLY A 95 -3.66 22.24 -40.63
C GLY A 95 -2.66 22.12 -39.48
N LYS A 96 -3.08 22.53 -38.27
CA LYS A 96 -2.27 22.39 -37.04
C LYS A 96 -1.98 20.91 -36.74
N ALA A 97 -0.75 20.46 -36.97
CA ALA A 97 -0.31 19.09 -36.67
C ALA A 97 -0.28 18.76 -35.15
N HIS A 98 -0.26 19.76 -34.27
CA HIS A 98 0.09 19.56 -32.86
C HIS A 98 -1.10 19.38 -31.88
N THR A 99 -2.34 19.75 -32.23
CA THR A 99 -3.47 19.75 -31.26
C THR A 99 -4.36 18.50 -31.28
N ARG A 100 -4.06 17.49 -32.10
CA ARG A 100 -4.80 16.21 -32.12
C ARG A 100 -4.01 14.99 -31.59
N LEU A 101 -2.69 15.11 -31.44
CA LEU A 101 -1.84 13.99 -31.03
C LEU A 101 -1.51 13.99 -29.53
N PHE A 102 -1.39 15.15 -28.87
CA PHE A 102 -0.91 15.23 -27.48
C PHE A 102 -1.98 15.41 -26.39
N GLY A 103 -3.24 15.66 -26.74
CA GLY A 103 -4.30 15.94 -25.75
C GLY A 103 -4.73 14.75 -24.89
N ASN A 104 -4.55 13.51 -25.38
CA ASN A 104 -5.06 12.30 -24.73
C ASN A 104 -3.97 11.31 -24.32
N ILE A 105 -2.72 11.47 -24.75
CA ILE A 105 -1.65 10.51 -24.43
C ILE A 105 -1.26 10.63 -22.97
N TRP A 106 -1.04 11.84 -22.45
CA TRP A 106 -0.71 12.06 -21.04
C TRP A 106 -1.84 11.59 -20.11
N LEU A 107 -3.10 11.80 -20.51
CA LEU A 107 -4.25 11.29 -19.76
C LEU A 107 -4.27 9.74 -19.74
N LYS A 108 -4.08 9.09 -20.90
CA LYS A 108 -4.04 7.62 -20.99
C LYS A 108 -2.86 7.04 -20.20
N LEU A 109 -1.69 7.65 -20.28
CA LEU A 109 -0.52 7.25 -19.49
C LEU A 109 -0.77 7.44 -17.99
N GLY A 110 -1.39 8.54 -17.59
CA GLY A 110 -1.80 8.78 -16.21
C GLY A 110 -2.79 7.72 -15.69
N VAL A 111 -3.78 7.34 -16.49
CA VAL A 111 -4.74 6.26 -16.15
C VAL A 111 -4.03 4.92 -16.02
N ILE A 112 -3.13 4.57 -16.96
CA ILE A 112 -2.34 3.33 -16.88
C ILE A 112 -1.48 3.31 -15.62
N ALA A 113 -0.80 4.42 -15.31
CA ALA A 113 0.00 4.53 -14.09
C ALA A 113 -0.86 4.38 -12.82
N LEU A 114 -2.05 4.98 -12.76
CA LEU A 114 -2.99 4.80 -11.65
C LEU A 114 -3.45 3.34 -11.51
N ILE A 115 -3.72 2.66 -12.62
CA ILE A 115 -4.10 1.24 -12.60
C ILE A 115 -2.93 0.40 -12.07
N ILE A 116 -1.70 0.65 -12.52
CA ILE A 116 -0.51 -0.05 -12.02
C ILE A 116 -0.35 0.18 -10.52
N ILE A 117 -0.47 1.43 -10.05
CA ILE A 117 -0.38 1.75 -8.62
C ILE A 117 -1.48 1.03 -7.84
N ALA A 118 -2.73 1.05 -8.33
CA ALA A 118 -3.84 0.34 -7.70
C ALA A 118 -3.59 -1.17 -7.61
N ILE A 119 -3.02 -1.77 -8.66
CA ILE A 119 -2.62 -3.18 -8.66
C ILE A 119 -1.52 -3.43 -7.62
N LEU A 120 -0.46 -2.61 -7.60
CA LEU A 120 0.62 -2.75 -6.62
C LEU A 120 0.14 -2.60 -5.18
N VAL A 121 -0.76 -1.64 -4.93
CA VAL A 121 -1.41 -1.46 -3.62
C VAL A 121 -2.27 -2.69 -3.27
N GLY A 122 -3.03 -3.22 -4.22
CA GLY A 122 -3.81 -4.44 -4.03
C GLY A 122 -2.94 -5.66 -3.71
N LEU A 123 -1.83 -5.84 -4.42
CA LEU A 123 -0.86 -6.90 -4.16
C LEU A 123 -0.24 -6.77 -2.76
N TYR A 124 0.19 -5.55 -2.39
CA TYR A 124 0.77 -5.28 -1.09
C TYR A 124 -0.23 -5.49 0.06
N ALA A 125 -1.45 -4.98 -0.09
CA ALA A 125 -2.45 -4.99 0.98
C ALA A 125 -3.12 -6.36 1.15
N TRP A 126 -3.31 -7.14 0.07
CA TRP A 126 -4.12 -8.36 0.13
C TRP A 126 -3.30 -9.62 -0.17
N LEU A 127 -2.50 -9.63 -1.26
CA LEU A 127 -1.74 -10.83 -1.64
C LEU A 127 -0.59 -11.11 -0.68
N MET A 128 0.16 -10.07 -0.25
CA MET A 128 1.30 -10.29 0.64
C MET A 128 0.87 -10.84 2.00
N PRO A 129 -0.12 -10.27 2.72
CA PRO A 129 -0.58 -10.87 3.98
C PRO A 129 -1.08 -12.30 3.83
N TRP A 130 -1.83 -12.58 2.76
CA TRP A 130 -2.28 -13.94 2.44
C TRP A 130 -1.11 -14.91 2.22
N LEU A 131 -0.07 -14.46 1.51
CA LEU A 131 1.15 -15.25 1.28
C LEU A 131 1.89 -15.50 2.61
N GLY A 132 1.99 -14.48 3.47
CA GLY A 132 2.55 -14.59 4.81
C GLY A 132 1.84 -15.65 5.65
N ASP A 133 0.52 -15.60 5.74
CA ASP A 133 -0.27 -16.61 6.46
C ASP A 133 -0.07 -18.01 5.88
N ARG A 134 0.03 -18.11 4.55
CA ARG A 134 0.26 -19.39 3.89
C ARG A 134 1.64 -19.96 4.23
N MET A 135 2.67 -19.12 4.28
CA MET A 135 4.00 -19.53 4.71
C MET A 135 4.01 -19.96 6.18
N ALA A 136 3.41 -19.18 7.08
CA ALA A 136 3.28 -19.54 8.49
C ALA A 136 2.58 -20.90 8.68
N SER A 137 1.49 -21.16 7.92
CA SER A 137 0.77 -22.44 8.00
C SER A 137 1.61 -23.66 7.59
N ARG A 138 2.61 -23.47 6.72
CA ARG A 138 3.50 -24.53 6.23
C ARG A 138 4.80 -24.65 7.01
N PHE A 139 5.13 -23.63 7.80
CA PHE A 139 6.31 -23.64 8.65
C PHE A 139 6.16 -24.76 9.67
N SER A 140 7.17 -25.63 9.78
CA SER A 140 7.05 -26.78 10.68
C SER A 140 7.10 -26.34 12.14
N LYS A 141 6.41 -27.07 13.00
CA LYS A 141 6.38 -26.78 14.44
C LYS A 141 7.77 -26.88 15.09
N ILE A 142 8.61 -27.81 14.63
CA ILE A 142 9.99 -27.96 15.15
C ILE A 142 10.81 -26.71 14.81
N GLN A 143 10.75 -26.25 13.55
CA GLN A 143 11.42 -25.01 13.15
C GLN A 143 10.91 -23.79 13.90
N GLU A 144 9.61 -23.75 14.23
CA GLU A 144 9.05 -22.67 15.05
C GLU A 144 9.58 -22.67 16.47
N ILE A 145 9.74 -23.83 17.09
CA ILE A 145 10.33 -23.96 18.42
C ILE A 145 11.79 -23.49 18.40
N ASP A 146 12.59 -23.95 17.42
CA ASP A 146 13.99 -23.56 17.30
C ASP A 146 14.17 -22.05 17.02
N MET A 147 13.30 -21.50 16.17
CA MET A 147 13.26 -20.06 15.89
C MET A 147 12.84 -19.28 17.14
N GLY A 148 11.83 -19.76 17.84
CA GLY A 148 11.31 -19.21 19.09
C GLY A 148 12.38 -19.07 20.16
N GLU A 149 13.17 -20.12 20.37
CA GLU A 149 14.28 -20.12 21.33
C GLU A 149 15.32 -19.05 20.96
N GLN A 150 15.71 -18.94 19.68
CA GLN A 150 16.66 -17.89 19.25
C GLN A 150 16.11 -16.48 19.48
N MET A 151 14.81 -16.27 19.19
CA MET A 151 14.15 -14.99 19.42
C MET A 151 14.06 -14.67 20.91
N TYR A 152 13.72 -15.66 21.73
CA TYR A 152 13.71 -15.54 23.20
C TYR A 152 15.07 -15.10 23.72
N GLN A 153 16.15 -15.77 23.33
CA GLN A 153 17.51 -15.40 23.75
C GLN A 153 17.88 -13.97 23.35
N ALA A 154 17.46 -13.51 22.17
CA ALA A 154 17.72 -12.14 21.73
C ALA A 154 16.90 -11.10 22.53
N VAL A 155 15.63 -11.38 22.81
CA VAL A 155 14.74 -10.48 23.56
C VAL A 155 15.17 -10.38 25.03
N MET A 156 15.60 -11.49 25.64
CA MET A 156 15.96 -11.51 27.06
C MET A 156 17.26 -10.79 27.41
N GLN A 157 18.10 -10.45 26.42
CA GLN A 157 19.27 -9.60 26.65
C GLN A 157 18.92 -8.19 27.14
N GLN A 158 17.68 -7.75 26.94
CA GLN A 158 17.23 -6.39 27.27
C GLN A 158 16.56 -6.30 28.64
N TYR A 159 16.32 -7.43 29.31
CA TYR A 159 15.54 -7.48 30.53
C TYR A 159 16.30 -8.09 31.70
N LYS A 160 15.92 -7.67 32.90
CA LYS A 160 16.29 -8.33 34.14
C LYS A 160 15.19 -9.33 34.50
N VAL A 161 15.57 -10.60 34.63
CA VAL A 161 14.65 -11.70 34.94
C VAL A 161 14.47 -11.81 36.45
N ASP A 162 13.22 -11.90 36.91
CA ASP A 162 12.88 -12.27 38.28
C ASP A 162 12.78 -13.80 38.37
N THR A 163 13.84 -14.43 38.88
CA THR A 163 13.93 -15.90 38.95
C THR A 163 12.85 -16.51 39.85
N HIS A 164 12.54 -15.89 40.99
CA HIS A 164 11.55 -16.42 41.94
C HIS A 164 10.15 -16.40 41.34
N LYS A 165 9.70 -15.24 40.83
CA LYS A 165 8.38 -15.14 40.16
C LYS A 165 8.32 -16.04 38.94
N THR A 166 9.43 -16.20 38.21
CA THR A 166 9.52 -17.12 37.06
C THR A 166 9.26 -18.57 37.48
N GLU A 167 9.90 -19.06 38.54
CA GLU A 167 9.70 -20.42 39.05
C GLU A 167 8.24 -20.63 39.50
N VAL A 168 7.70 -19.70 40.28
CA VAL A 168 6.32 -19.76 40.77
C VAL A 168 5.30 -19.73 39.62
N LEU A 169 5.49 -18.88 38.60
CA LEU A 169 4.57 -18.81 37.46
C LEU A 169 4.59 -20.08 36.60
N ASN A 170 5.76 -20.72 36.42
CA ASN A 170 5.81 -22.00 35.71
C ASN A 170 5.08 -23.08 36.50
N ALA A 171 5.28 -23.16 37.82
CA ALA A 171 4.53 -24.07 38.69
C ALA A 171 3.01 -23.78 38.65
N PHE A 172 2.61 -22.50 38.64
CA PHE A 172 1.22 -22.09 38.48
C PHE A 172 0.65 -22.57 37.14
N TYR A 173 1.37 -22.38 36.05
CA TYR A 173 0.93 -22.77 34.71
C TYR A 173 0.78 -24.29 34.56
N GLU A 174 1.69 -25.07 35.16
CA GLU A 174 1.58 -26.53 35.19
C GLU A 174 0.25 -27.00 35.83
N GLN A 175 -0.20 -26.31 36.89
CA GLN A 175 -1.48 -26.61 37.56
C GLN A 175 -2.72 -26.26 36.72
N LEU A 176 -2.58 -25.40 35.70
CA LEU A 176 -3.69 -25.07 34.80
C LEU A 176 -4.01 -26.19 33.81
N HIS A 177 -3.04 -27.09 33.54
CA HIS A 177 -3.17 -28.18 32.58
C HIS A 177 -3.62 -27.74 31.17
N TYR A 178 -3.24 -26.53 30.74
CA TYR A 178 -3.54 -26.04 29.40
C TYR A 178 -2.76 -26.82 28.34
N ASP A 179 -3.47 -27.69 27.62
CA ASP A 179 -2.93 -28.35 26.43
C ASP A 179 -3.12 -27.45 25.20
N ILE A 180 -2.08 -26.68 24.90
CA ILE A 180 -2.00 -25.85 23.70
C ILE A 180 -1.16 -26.49 22.58
N GLY A 181 -0.65 -27.70 22.82
CA GLY A 181 0.23 -28.37 21.88
C GLY A 181 1.57 -27.66 21.65
N TYR A 182 2.14 -26.93 22.62
CA TYR A 182 3.50 -26.38 22.58
C TYR A 182 4.18 -26.53 23.95
N PRO A 183 5.52 -26.64 24.01
CA PRO A 183 6.25 -26.66 25.28
C PRO A 183 6.31 -25.24 25.85
N VAL A 184 5.35 -24.90 26.70
CA VAL A 184 5.28 -23.54 27.25
C VAL A 184 6.33 -23.32 28.33
N LYS A 185 7.02 -22.18 28.24
CA LYS A 185 7.93 -21.67 29.28
C LYS A 185 7.56 -20.22 29.55
N ILE A 186 7.38 -19.88 30.83
CA ILE A 186 7.06 -18.52 31.24
C ILE A 186 8.31 -17.88 31.82
N THR A 187 8.56 -16.62 31.50
CA THR A 187 9.64 -15.82 32.12
C THR A 187 9.06 -14.52 32.63
N VAL A 188 9.33 -14.21 33.90
CA VAL A 188 8.96 -12.93 34.51
C VAL A 188 10.12 -11.95 34.43
N VAL A 189 9.85 -10.74 33.97
CA VAL A 189 10.85 -9.68 33.86
C VAL A 189 10.44 -8.44 34.64
N GLU A 190 11.42 -7.76 35.21
CA GLU A 190 11.23 -6.51 35.93
C GLU A 190 10.92 -5.37 34.95
N SER A 191 9.76 -4.75 35.08
CA SER A 191 9.36 -3.60 34.27
C SER A 191 8.22 -2.81 34.93
N ASN A 192 8.30 -1.48 34.88
CA ASN A 192 7.20 -0.62 35.36
C ASN A 192 5.98 -0.63 34.42
N ASP A 193 6.10 -1.23 33.24
CA ASP A 193 5.05 -1.29 32.25
C ASP A 193 4.14 -2.49 32.50
N MET A 194 2.82 -2.30 32.38
CA MET A 194 1.90 -3.43 32.37
C MET A 194 1.92 -4.08 30.98
N ASN A 195 2.56 -5.25 30.86
CA ASN A 195 2.60 -6.01 29.62
C ASN A 195 2.83 -7.51 29.84
N ALA A 196 2.45 -8.30 28.84
CA ALA A 196 2.83 -9.68 28.65
C ALA A 196 2.78 -9.97 27.14
N PHE A 197 3.61 -10.89 26.66
CA PHE A 197 3.57 -11.27 25.24
C PHE A 197 4.08 -12.69 24.99
N ALA A 198 3.49 -13.31 23.97
CA ALA A 198 3.90 -14.60 23.43
C ALA A 198 4.95 -14.49 22.30
N ILE A 199 6.07 -15.19 22.48
CA ILE A 199 7.08 -15.46 21.45
C ILE A 199 6.73 -16.79 20.77
N PRO A 200 6.94 -16.92 19.44
CA PRO A 200 6.77 -18.19 18.74
C PRO A 200 7.43 -19.38 19.47
N GLY A 201 6.86 -20.57 19.33
CA GLY A 201 7.51 -21.80 19.81
C GLY A 201 7.27 -22.15 21.28
N GLY A 202 6.68 -21.27 22.10
CA GLY A 202 6.26 -21.63 23.47
C GLY A 202 6.67 -20.67 24.57
N HIS A 203 7.33 -19.54 24.29
CA HIS A 203 7.77 -18.66 25.37
C HIS A 203 6.73 -17.56 25.64
N ILE A 204 6.35 -17.39 26.90
CA ILE A 204 5.51 -16.28 27.36
C ILE A 204 6.37 -15.41 28.27
N VAL A 205 6.46 -14.12 27.97
CA VAL A 205 7.14 -13.14 28.83
C VAL A 205 6.08 -12.33 29.55
N VAL A 206 6.18 -12.22 30.87
CA VAL A 206 5.24 -11.49 31.72
C VAL A 206 5.99 -10.41 32.49
N TYR A 207 5.50 -9.17 32.47
CA TYR A 207 6.11 -8.09 33.24
C TYR A 207 5.55 -8.13 34.66
N ASP A 208 6.39 -7.94 35.66
CA ASP A 208 5.95 -7.96 37.07
C ASP A 208 4.85 -6.93 37.38
N ALA A 209 4.89 -5.74 36.78
CA ALA A 209 3.84 -4.73 37.00
C ALA A 209 2.42 -5.20 36.60
N ILE A 210 2.24 -6.10 35.62
CA ILE A 210 0.90 -6.65 35.31
C ILE A 210 0.43 -7.61 36.40
N LEU A 211 1.36 -8.35 37.02
CA LEU A 211 1.07 -9.28 38.12
C LEU A 211 0.63 -8.50 39.36
N GLU A 212 1.26 -7.37 39.66
CA GLU A 212 0.92 -6.52 40.82
C GLU A 212 -0.51 -5.96 40.78
N GLN A 213 -1.12 -5.87 39.60
CA GLN A 213 -2.51 -5.42 39.45
C GLN A 213 -3.55 -6.53 39.58
N MET A 214 -3.12 -7.79 39.50
CA MET A 214 -4.03 -8.94 39.61
C MET A 214 -4.43 -9.18 41.07
N LYS A 215 -5.69 -9.58 41.25
CA LYS A 215 -6.31 -9.81 42.56
C LYS A 215 -6.74 -11.25 42.77
N THR A 216 -6.85 -12.02 41.70
CA THR A 216 -7.32 -13.41 41.77
C THR A 216 -6.47 -14.32 40.88
N PRO A 217 -6.26 -15.58 41.27
CA PRO A 217 -5.54 -16.54 40.42
C PRO A 217 -6.23 -16.75 39.08
N GLU A 218 -7.56 -16.59 38.98
CA GLU A 218 -8.25 -16.77 37.70
C GLU A 218 -8.00 -15.62 36.72
N GLU A 219 -7.61 -14.42 37.18
CA GLU A 219 -7.13 -13.34 36.28
C GLU A 219 -5.78 -13.71 35.68
N LEU A 220 -4.86 -14.28 36.48
CA LEU A 220 -3.59 -14.79 35.99
C LEU A 220 -3.78 -15.96 35.03
N ALA A 221 -4.66 -16.91 35.38
CA ALA A 221 -5.01 -18.02 34.50
C ALA A 221 -5.65 -17.57 33.19
N ALA A 222 -6.40 -16.47 33.20
CA ALA A 222 -6.96 -15.86 31.99
C ALA A 222 -5.86 -15.22 31.13
N LEU A 223 -4.93 -14.47 31.72
CA LEU A 223 -3.79 -13.89 30.99
C LEU A 223 -2.95 -14.98 30.32
N LEU A 224 -2.56 -16.00 31.08
CA LEU A 224 -1.74 -17.11 30.55
C LEU A 224 -2.50 -17.94 29.51
N GLY A 225 -3.83 -18.06 29.65
CA GLY A 225 -4.68 -18.71 28.64
C GLY A 225 -4.75 -17.89 27.34
N HIS A 226 -4.84 -16.57 27.45
CA HIS A 226 -4.82 -15.64 26.31
C HIS A 226 -3.48 -15.67 25.57
N GLU A 227 -2.37 -15.48 26.29
CA GLU A 227 -1.02 -15.55 25.69
C GLU A 227 -0.71 -16.95 25.12
N GLY A 228 -1.10 -18.00 25.83
CA GLY A 228 -1.01 -19.38 25.34
C GLY A 228 -1.81 -19.60 24.06
N SER A 229 -2.96 -18.94 23.91
CA SER A 229 -3.78 -19.01 22.68
C SER A 229 -3.10 -18.34 21.49
N HIS A 230 -2.37 -17.24 21.69
CA HIS A 230 -1.53 -16.65 20.63
C HIS A 230 -0.47 -17.64 20.12
N ILE A 231 0.11 -18.45 21.01
CA ILE A 231 1.06 -19.52 20.65
C ILE A 231 0.34 -20.65 19.92
N ALA A 232 -0.75 -21.16 20.49
CA ALA A 232 -1.53 -22.28 19.95
C ALA A 232 -1.97 -22.01 18.50
N LEU A 233 -2.45 -20.79 18.25
CA LEU A 233 -2.96 -20.35 16.95
C LEU A 233 -1.87 -19.74 16.05
N ARG A 234 -0.63 -19.66 16.54
CA ARG A 234 0.57 -19.20 15.81
C ARG A 234 0.44 -17.75 15.35
N HIS A 235 -0.18 -16.89 16.16
CA HIS A 235 -0.45 -15.49 15.81
C HIS A 235 0.83 -14.69 15.59
N SER A 236 1.82 -14.81 16.48
CA SER A 236 3.13 -14.14 16.33
C SER A 236 3.82 -14.58 15.04
N LEU A 237 3.80 -15.88 14.74
CA LEU A 237 4.38 -16.43 13.52
C LEU A 237 3.71 -15.89 12.25
N ARG A 238 2.36 -15.87 12.21
CA ARG A 238 1.60 -15.29 11.09
C ARG A 238 1.99 -13.83 10.89
N ASN A 239 2.05 -13.03 11.95
CA ASN A 239 2.46 -11.62 11.87
C ASN A 239 3.90 -11.46 11.33
N ILE A 240 4.86 -12.26 11.80
CA ILE A 240 6.24 -12.24 11.30
C ILE A 240 6.28 -12.53 9.79
N PHE A 241 5.59 -13.57 9.32
CA PHE A 241 5.60 -13.90 7.89
C PHE A 241 4.83 -12.91 7.03
N ARG A 242 3.77 -12.28 7.54
CA ARG A 242 3.09 -11.16 6.87
C ARG A 242 4.03 -9.98 6.69
N ASP A 243 4.70 -9.55 7.75
CA ASP A 243 5.67 -8.45 7.71
C ASP A 243 6.84 -8.78 6.76
N LEU A 244 7.41 -9.99 6.85
CA LEU A 244 8.48 -10.43 5.96
C LEU A 244 8.05 -10.40 4.49
N SER A 245 6.85 -10.90 4.18
CA SER A 245 6.33 -10.90 2.80
C SER A 245 6.15 -9.49 2.24
N GLN A 246 5.68 -8.56 3.07
CA GLN A 246 5.51 -7.15 2.71
C GLN A 246 6.85 -6.45 2.49
N LYS A 247 7.81 -6.67 3.40
CA LYS A 247 9.17 -6.13 3.27
C LYS A 247 9.87 -6.66 2.02
N MET A 248 9.75 -7.96 1.73
CA MET A 248 10.30 -8.57 0.51
C MET A 248 9.66 -7.95 -0.75
N PHE A 249 8.35 -7.74 -0.76
CA PHE A 249 7.66 -7.11 -1.89
C PHE A 249 8.16 -5.68 -2.14
N ILE A 250 8.30 -4.88 -1.09
CA ILE A 250 8.86 -3.52 -1.20
C ILE A 250 10.31 -3.58 -1.71
N SER A 251 11.12 -4.50 -1.17
CA SER A 251 12.51 -4.69 -1.59
C SER A 251 12.63 -4.98 -3.09
N LEU A 252 11.77 -5.86 -3.61
CA LEU A 252 11.70 -6.19 -5.04
C LEU A 252 11.28 -4.99 -5.89
N LEU A 253 10.36 -4.15 -5.42
CA LEU A 253 9.93 -2.95 -6.14
C LEU A 253 11.01 -1.86 -6.18
N LEU A 254 11.78 -1.71 -5.10
CA LEU A 254 12.82 -0.69 -4.96
C LEU A 254 14.18 -1.14 -5.49
N GLY A 255 14.35 -2.43 -5.80
CA GLY A 255 15.63 -3.01 -6.24
C GLY A 255 16.66 -3.11 -5.12
N ASN A 256 16.22 -3.17 -3.86
CA ASN A 256 17.10 -3.33 -2.71
C ASN A 256 17.25 -4.83 -2.39
N GLU A 257 18.43 -5.27 -1.97
CA GLU A 257 18.65 -6.61 -1.42
C GLU A 257 18.69 -6.54 0.11
N SER A 258 17.53 -6.62 0.78
CA SER A 258 17.52 -6.84 2.23
C SER A 258 17.65 -8.33 2.53
N GLY A 259 18.66 -8.72 3.32
CA GLY A 259 18.84 -10.09 3.78
C GLY A 259 17.67 -10.58 4.66
N ILE A 260 17.14 -11.77 4.36
CA ILE A 260 16.02 -12.38 5.10
C ILE A 260 16.41 -12.63 6.58
N ALA A 261 17.63 -13.10 6.82
CA ALA A 261 18.11 -13.45 8.16
C ALA A 261 18.21 -12.23 9.10
N SER A 262 18.73 -11.09 8.62
CA SER A 262 18.80 -9.86 9.43
C SER A 262 17.40 -9.29 9.71
N THR A 263 16.46 -9.46 8.79
CA THR A 263 15.07 -9.01 8.96
C THR A 263 14.35 -9.82 10.04
N VAL A 264 14.56 -11.13 10.11
CA VAL A 264 13.97 -11.99 11.15
C VAL A 264 14.50 -11.64 12.54
N VAL A 265 15.82 -11.44 12.69
CA VAL A 265 16.43 -11.04 13.97
C VAL A 265 15.97 -9.64 14.40
N ASN A 266 15.88 -8.69 13.47
CA ASN A 266 15.36 -7.34 13.76
C ASN A 266 13.87 -7.36 14.18
N ASN A 267 13.11 -8.38 13.77
CA ASN A 267 11.72 -8.56 14.20
C ASN A 267 11.58 -9.13 15.62
N ALA A 268 12.65 -9.65 16.25
CA ALA A 268 12.59 -10.16 17.62
C ALA A 268 12.29 -9.04 18.63
N SER A 269 12.98 -7.90 18.54
CA SER A 269 12.67 -6.72 19.36
C SER A 269 11.29 -6.12 19.02
N ALA A 270 10.83 -6.29 17.78
CA ALA A 270 9.51 -5.84 17.36
C ALA A 270 8.37 -6.68 17.97
N LEU A 271 8.64 -7.87 18.53
CA LEU A 271 7.63 -8.71 19.18
C LEU A 271 6.91 -7.98 20.32
N GLN A 272 7.63 -7.16 21.09
CA GLN A 272 7.07 -6.38 22.20
C GLN A 272 6.11 -5.29 21.74
N GLN A 273 6.16 -4.92 20.45
CA GLN A 273 5.33 -3.91 19.82
C GLN A 273 4.35 -4.52 18.80
N LEU A 274 4.29 -5.86 18.70
CA LEU A 274 3.39 -6.51 17.77
C LEU A 274 1.95 -6.23 18.18
N GLN A 275 1.26 -5.48 17.34
CA GLN A 275 -0.17 -5.29 17.44
C GLN A 275 -0.88 -6.45 16.75
N TYR A 276 -1.73 -7.16 17.47
CA TYR A 276 -2.60 -8.16 16.86
C TYR A 276 -3.85 -7.50 16.29
N SER A 277 -4.36 -8.05 15.18
CA SER A 277 -5.63 -7.57 14.63
C SER A 277 -6.78 -7.95 15.57
N ARG A 278 -7.87 -7.18 15.52
CA ARG A 278 -9.08 -7.43 16.33
C ARG A 278 -9.58 -8.88 16.24
N SER A 279 -9.48 -9.48 15.06
CA SER A 279 -9.85 -10.87 14.83
C SER A 279 -8.95 -11.85 15.59
N LEU A 280 -7.63 -11.64 15.60
CA LEU A 280 -6.68 -12.49 16.32
C LEU A 280 -6.85 -12.37 17.83
N GLU A 281 -7.13 -11.16 18.33
CA GLU A 281 -7.47 -10.95 19.74
C GLU A 281 -8.74 -11.70 20.14
N THR A 282 -9.78 -11.66 19.28
CA THR A 282 -11.03 -12.39 19.52
C THR A 282 -10.79 -13.91 19.49
N GLU A 283 -10.00 -14.41 18.54
CA GLU A 283 -9.62 -15.83 18.48
C GLU A 283 -8.86 -16.28 19.76
N ALA A 284 -7.98 -15.42 20.28
CA ALA A 284 -7.23 -15.68 21.51
C ALA A 284 -8.14 -15.66 22.76
N ASP A 285 -9.05 -14.68 22.86
CA ASP A 285 -10.04 -14.60 23.94
C ASP A 285 -10.92 -15.87 23.97
N ASP A 286 -11.45 -16.26 22.80
CA ASP A 286 -12.34 -17.40 22.64
C ASP A 286 -11.64 -18.73 23.01
N ASN A 287 -10.40 -18.92 22.55
CA ASN A 287 -9.62 -20.10 22.88
C ASN A 287 -9.21 -20.11 24.35
N GLY A 288 -8.80 -18.97 24.91
CA GLY A 288 -8.47 -18.81 26.34
C GLY A 288 -9.64 -19.16 27.25
N LEU A 289 -10.86 -18.70 26.91
CA LEU A 289 -12.08 -19.07 27.63
C LEU A 289 -12.35 -20.59 27.59
N GLN A 290 -12.12 -21.23 26.43
CA GLN A 290 -12.25 -22.68 26.32
C GLN A 290 -11.19 -23.42 27.13
N LEU A 291 -9.95 -22.94 27.17
CA LEU A 291 -8.88 -23.51 27.99
C LEU A 291 -9.26 -23.44 29.48
N MET A 292 -9.73 -22.28 29.95
CA MET A 292 -10.20 -22.11 31.32
C MET A 292 -11.37 -23.05 31.64
N ALA A 293 -12.40 -23.08 30.79
CA ALA A 293 -13.60 -23.90 31.02
C ALA A 293 -13.29 -25.41 31.02
N LYS A 294 -12.45 -25.89 30.10
CA LYS A 294 -12.06 -27.31 30.01
C LYS A 294 -11.28 -27.78 31.24
N ASN A 295 -10.55 -26.88 31.87
CA ASN A 295 -9.69 -27.18 33.02
C ASN A 295 -10.31 -26.78 34.37
N ASN A 296 -11.63 -26.55 34.40
CA ASN A 296 -12.36 -26.18 35.61
C ASN A 296 -11.77 -24.95 36.31
N ILE A 297 -11.44 -23.92 35.52
CA ILE A 297 -11.04 -22.59 36.01
C ILE A 297 -12.18 -21.61 35.72
N SER A 298 -12.50 -20.73 36.66
CA SER A 298 -13.59 -19.78 36.49
C SER A 298 -13.31 -18.77 35.37
N THR A 299 -14.08 -18.85 34.30
CA THR A 299 -13.98 -17.95 33.12
C THR A 299 -14.27 -16.49 33.44
N GLN A 300 -14.87 -16.20 34.61
CA GLN A 300 -15.03 -14.83 35.12
C GLN A 300 -13.70 -14.11 35.34
N GLY A 301 -12.58 -14.85 35.50
CA GLY A 301 -11.24 -14.28 35.55
C GLY A 301 -10.90 -13.45 34.30
N MET A 302 -11.33 -13.89 33.11
CA MET A 302 -11.12 -13.17 31.86
C MET A 302 -11.85 -11.82 31.84
N VAL A 303 -13.09 -11.77 32.32
CA VAL A 303 -13.85 -10.51 32.42
C VAL A 303 -13.18 -9.54 33.38
N ARG A 304 -12.68 -10.04 34.53
CA ARG A 304 -11.99 -9.20 35.51
C ARG A 304 -10.65 -8.68 34.97
N LEU A 305 -9.88 -9.53 34.30
CA LEU A 305 -8.65 -9.14 33.61
C LEU A 305 -8.92 -8.02 32.60
N MET A 306 -9.91 -8.17 31.72
CA MET A 306 -10.26 -7.16 30.73
C MET A 306 -10.72 -5.84 31.35
N LYS A 307 -11.51 -5.91 32.44
CA LYS A 307 -11.96 -4.71 33.18
C LYS A 307 -10.81 -4.01 33.90
N MET A 308 -9.86 -4.77 34.45
CA MET A 308 -8.62 -4.23 35.03
C MET A 308 -7.82 -3.48 33.95
N LEU A 309 -7.54 -4.11 32.82
CA LEU A 309 -6.81 -3.50 31.71
C LEU A 309 -7.53 -2.27 31.12
N GLN A 310 -8.86 -2.32 31.00
CA GLN A 310 -9.66 -1.17 30.56
C GLN A 310 -9.57 0.01 31.55
N LYS A 311 -9.52 -0.25 32.85
CA LYS A 311 -9.40 0.83 33.84
C LYS A 311 -8.07 1.56 33.70
N GLU A 312 -6.98 0.82 33.51
CA GLU A 312 -5.65 1.37 33.31
C GLU A 312 -5.50 2.07 31.94
N SER A 313 -6.39 1.78 30.97
CA SER A 313 -6.47 2.51 29.69
C SER A 313 -6.98 3.95 29.78
N SER A 314 -7.61 4.32 30.90
CA SER A 314 -8.31 5.62 31.04
C SER A 314 -7.39 6.76 31.53
N GLY A 315 -6.09 6.49 31.69
CA GLY A 315 -5.06 7.49 32.01
C GLY A 315 -4.60 8.31 30.79
N ALA A 316 -3.69 9.27 31.01
CA ALA A 316 -3.15 10.13 29.95
C ALA A 316 -2.29 9.38 28.91
N GLU A 317 -1.72 8.24 29.29
CA GLU A 317 -1.00 7.32 28.40
C GLU A 317 -1.54 5.89 28.62
N PRO A 318 -2.04 5.20 27.56
CA PRO A 318 -2.51 3.83 27.69
C PRO A 318 -1.37 2.88 28.05
N ALA A 319 -1.62 1.91 28.95
CA ALA A 319 -0.67 0.86 29.28
C ALA A 319 -0.11 0.14 28.02
N PRO A 320 1.18 -0.24 27.96
CA PRO A 320 1.76 -0.89 26.78
C PRO A 320 1.04 -2.15 26.31
N PHE A 321 0.48 -2.96 27.23
CA PHE A 321 -0.38 -4.09 26.88
C PHE A 321 -1.54 -3.69 25.95
N LEU A 322 -2.13 -2.51 26.12
CA LEU A 322 -3.25 -2.06 25.29
C LEU A 322 -2.80 -1.58 23.91
N SER A 323 -1.52 -1.25 23.76
CA SER A 323 -0.93 -0.94 22.47
C SER A 323 -0.77 -2.20 21.63
N THR A 324 -0.43 -3.34 22.24
CA THR A 324 -0.29 -4.64 21.56
C THR A 324 -1.60 -5.43 21.48
N HIS A 325 -2.44 -5.33 22.52
CA HIS A 325 -3.73 -5.99 22.70
C HIS A 325 -4.84 -4.97 22.99
N PRO A 326 -5.38 -4.28 21.97
CA PRO A 326 -6.35 -3.24 22.24
C PRO A 326 -7.65 -3.83 22.81
N VAL A 327 -8.05 -3.36 23.99
CA VAL A 327 -9.27 -3.79 24.68
C VAL A 327 -10.45 -2.96 24.18
N PHE A 328 -11.29 -3.57 23.35
CA PHE A 328 -12.52 -2.94 22.85
C PHE A 328 -13.72 -3.34 23.71
N LYS A 329 -14.72 -2.46 23.82
CA LYS A 329 -16.01 -2.79 24.45
C LYS A 329 -16.63 -4.06 23.83
N ASP A 330 -16.42 -4.24 22.52
CA ASP A 330 -16.90 -5.41 21.77
C ASP A 330 -16.27 -6.73 22.26
N ARG A 331 -14.99 -6.73 22.68
CA ARG A 331 -14.32 -7.93 23.23
C ARG A 331 -14.94 -8.34 24.55
N ILE A 332 -15.10 -7.39 25.48
CA ILE A 332 -15.75 -7.64 26.78
C ILE A 332 -17.17 -8.18 26.56
N SER A 333 -17.94 -7.57 25.65
CA SER A 333 -19.28 -8.05 25.32
C SER A 333 -19.29 -9.45 24.71
N ASN A 334 -18.32 -9.80 23.86
CA ASN A 334 -18.17 -11.14 23.30
C ASN A 334 -17.84 -12.16 24.40
N ILE A 335 -16.87 -11.85 25.27
CA ILE A 335 -16.47 -12.68 26.41
C ILE A 335 -17.67 -12.93 27.33
N GLU A 336 -18.39 -11.87 27.74
CA GLU A 336 -19.56 -12.00 28.61
C GLU A 336 -20.66 -12.87 27.97
N LYS A 337 -20.86 -12.76 26.64
CA LYS A 337 -21.80 -13.60 25.90
C LYS A 337 -21.36 -15.07 25.86
N GLN A 338 -20.07 -15.35 25.65
CA GLN A 338 -19.55 -16.72 25.60
C GLN A 338 -19.59 -17.41 26.96
N ILE A 339 -19.29 -16.68 28.04
CA ILE A 339 -19.35 -17.22 29.39
C ILE A 339 -20.75 -17.75 29.73
N GLN A 340 -21.81 -17.12 29.22
CA GLN A 340 -23.19 -17.61 29.41
C GLN A 340 -23.46 -18.96 28.74
N GLN A 341 -22.63 -19.35 27.76
CA GLN A 341 -22.74 -20.62 27.03
C GLN A 341 -21.81 -21.71 27.59
N LEU A 342 -20.86 -21.33 28.47
CA LEU A 342 -19.91 -22.24 29.08
C LEU A 342 -20.43 -22.72 30.45
N PRO A 343 -20.07 -23.94 30.88
CA PRO A 343 -20.45 -24.44 32.18
C PRO A 343 -19.88 -23.54 33.28
N ALA A 344 -20.71 -23.16 34.24
CA ALA A 344 -20.27 -22.39 35.40
C ALA A 344 -19.35 -23.26 36.27
N VAL A 345 -18.12 -22.79 36.46
CA VAL A 345 -17.18 -23.38 37.40
C VAL A 345 -17.26 -22.61 38.72
N SER A 346 -17.61 -23.30 39.81
CA SER A 346 -17.73 -22.69 41.15
C SER A 346 -16.69 -23.16 42.17
N THR A 347 -15.85 -24.13 41.81
CA THR A 347 -14.85 -24.69 42.72
C THR A 347 -13.57 -23.87 42.74
N SER A 348 -13.23 -23.36 43.91
CA SER A 348 -11.93 -22.79 44.23
C SER A 348 -10.83 -23.83 44.06
N ASN A 349 -9.76 -23.50 43.34
CA ASN A 349 -8.54 -24.31 43.33
C ASN A 349 -7.56 -23.74 44.35
N ASP A 350 -7.48 -24.39 45.51
CA ASP A 350 -6.67 -23.91 46.64
C ASP A 350 -5.17 -23.93 46.34
N ASN A 351 -4.72 -24.83 45.46
CA ASN A 351 -3.32 -24.87 45.04
C ASN A 351 -2.97 -23.67 44.14
N LEU A 352 -3.84 -23.32 43.18
CA LEU A 352 -3.67 -22.10 42.38
C LEU A 352 -3.69 -20.86 43.27
N LYS A 353 -4.55 -20.81 44.28
CA LYS A 353 -4.55 -19.70 45.25
C LYS A 353 -3.23 -19.61 46.00
N LYS A 354 -2.72 -20.73 46.50
CA LYS A 354 -1.44 -20.78 47.22
C LYS A 354 -0.30 -20.25 46.35
N LEU A 355 -0.12 -20.84 45.16
CA LEU A 355 0.91 -20.40 44.20
C LEU A 355 0.75 -18.93 43.81
N PHE A 356 -0.48 -18.46 43.65
CA PHE A 356 -0.73 -17.04 43.36
C PHE A 356 -0.29 -16.10 44.50
N HIS A 357 -0.43 -16.50 45.77
CA HIS A 357 0.07 -15.70 46.89
C HIS A 357 1.61 -15.72 46.96
N GLU A 358 2.24 -16.86 46.66
CA GLU A 358 3.72 -17.01 46.65
C GLU A 358 4.42 -16.10 45.63
N ILE A 359 3.69 -15.58 44.62
CA ILE A 359 4.22 -14.57 43.67
C ILE A 359 4.60 -13.26 44.39
N TYR A 360 3.91 -12.95 45.51
CA TYR A 360 4.04 -11.68 46.23
C TYR A 360 4.73 -11.81 47.60
N GLU A 361 5.14 -13.02 47.96
CA GLU A 361 6.02 -13.30 49.12
C GLU A 361 7.49 -13.17 48.70
#